data_AF-A0A6G1JX38-F1
#
_entry.id   AF-A0A6G1JX38-F1
#
_cell.length_a   1.000
_cell.length_b   1.000
_cell.length_c   1.000
_cell.angle_alpha   90.00
_cell.angle_beta   90.00
_cell.angle_gamma   90.00
#
_symmetry.space_group_name_H-M   'P 1'
#
loop_
_entity.id
_entity.type
_entity.pdbx_description
1 polymer ?
#
loop_
_entity_poly.entity_id
_entity_poly.type
_entity_poly.pdbx_seq_one_letter_code
_entity_poly.pdbx_strand_id
1 'polypeptide(L)'
;MSSAVASRPRALSSVKMPVLDFHDHLQVVLAKLERDPLTITTDDARRLHEHFDAKDERSARIISAVEALALANQDLRIEKGEMPTLGQPGHASLLTVVEDLLAAVDANPEDVTTEVLKLTQTAVSKCQKAIGTSKATHPELEAKLQEEFAKIEPKVEQGTVTREEADHLHSLEARTHGHTEKGGLTSIAQSVVAKRERKVSFSEGSNKVGLPTVEIPNHLHSVKACAHDHDHTKKVAITPSAAGKREGQNKDGLPAIEKLTVNDAKNKHGKGNSVAATEMSSGTAVEAN
;
A
#
# COMPACT_ATOMS: atom_id res chain seq x y z
N MET A 1 52.42 -25.44 -21.66
CA MET A 1 52.45 -24.67 -20.40
C MET A 1 51.82 -23.31 -20.68
N SER A 2 50.51 -23.17 -20.47
CA SER A 2 49.80 -21.89 -20.59
C SER A 2 48.97 -21.70 -19.33
N SER A 3 49.41 -20.78 -18.47
CA SER A 3 48.76 -20.45 -17.20
C SER A 3 47.82 -19.27 -17.43
N ALA A 4 46.51 -19.53 -17.36
CA ALA A 4 45.46 -18.53 -17.49
C ALA A 4 45.20 -17.89 -16.13
N VAL A 5 45.64 -16.64 -15.96
CA VAL A 5 45.41 -15.84 -14.75
C VAL A 5 43.99 -15.29 -14.80
N ALA A 6 43.09 -15.92 -14.05
CA ALA A 6 41.71 -15.47 -13.87
C ALA A 6 41.67 -14.17 -13.05
N SER A 7 41.45 -13.05 -13.73
CA SER A 7 41.27 -11.73 -13.13
C SER A 7 39.92 -11.66 -12.40
N ARG A 8 39.94 -11.61 -11.06
CA ARG A 8 38.74 -11.52 -10.23
C ARG A 8 38.14 -10.11 -10.31
N PRO A 9 36.81 -9.97 -10.46
CA PRO A 9 36.15 -8.66 -10.46
C PRO A 9 36.26 -8.02 -9.06
N ARG A 10 36.84 -6.81 -9.02
CA ARG A 10 36.89 -5.95 -7.82
C ARG A 10 35.46 -5.62 -7.40
N ALA A 11 35.10 -5.98 -6.17
CA ALA A 11 33.88 -5.53 -5.53
C ALA A 11 33.88 -4.00 -5.47
N LEU A 12 32.91 -3.37 -6.12
CA LEU A 12 32.69 -1.93 -6.06
C LEU A 12 32.29 -1.59 -4.62
N SER A 13 33.20 -0.95 -3.90
CA SER A 13 32.94 -0.40 -2.58
C SER A 13 31.82 0.62 -2.70
N SER A 14 30.71 0.37 -2.00
CA SER A 14 29.56 1.25 -1.90
C SER A 14 30.03 2.66 -1.53
N VAL A 15 30.00 3.58 -2.50
CA VAL A 15 30.34 4.98 -2.29
C VAL A 15 29.22 5.58 -1.46
N LYS A 16 29.50 5.82 -0.18
CA LYS A 16 28.61 6.57 0.71
C LYS A 16 28.62 8.02 0.22
N MET A 17 27.66 8.37 -0.63
CA MET A 17 27.51 9.75 -1.09
C MET A 17 27.27 10.66 0.12
N PRO A 18 27.99 11.78 0.23
CA PRO A 18 27.77 12.73 1.32
C PRO A 18 26.32 13.20 1.25
N VAL A 19 25.63 13.14 2.39
CA VAL A 19 24.31 13.76 2.53
C VAL A 19 24.58 15.27 2.51
N LEU A 20 24.11 15.95 1.47
CA LEU A 20 24.24 17.39 1.33
C LEU A 20 23.24 18.08 2.25
N ASP A 21 23.67 19.11 2.96
CA ASP A 21 22.80 19.86 3.85
C ASP A 21 21.89 20.82 3.06
N PHE A 22 20.89 21.40 3.72
CA PHE A 22 19.99 22.40 3.12
C PHE A 22 20.77 23.57 2.48
N HIS A 23 21.85 24.01 3.15
CA HIS A 23 22.67 25.11 2.66
C HIS A 23 23.35 24.79 1.33
N ASP A 24 23.84 23.57 1.17
CA ASP A 24 24.53 23.15 -0.07
C ASP A 24 23.55 23.12 -1.24
N HIS A 25 22.35 22.57 -1.03
CA HIS A 25 21.29 22.58 -2.04
C HIS A 25 20.84 24.00 -2.39
N LEU A 26 20.74 24.89 -1.40
CA LEU A 26 20.40 26.29 -1.64
C LEU A 26 21.47 27.00 -2.47
N GLN A 27 22.75 26.76 -2.21
CA GLN A 27 23.84 27.30 -3.03
C GLN A 27 23.77 26.83 -4.48
N VAL A 28 23.44 25.55 -4.71
CA VAL A 28 23.24 25.03 -6.08
C VAL A 28 22.08 25.74 -6.79
N VAL A 29 20.97 25.97 -6.09
CA VAL A 29 19.81 26.70 -6.63
C VAL A 29 20.15 28.16 -6.93
N LEU A 30 20.86 28.84 -6.03
CA LEU A 30 21.32 30.22 -6.24
C LEU A 30 22.27 30.32 -7.43
N ALA A 31 23.21 29.39 -7.58
CA ALA A 31 24.12 29.35 -8.73
C ALA A 31 23.39 29.13 -10.05
N LYS A 32 22.33 28.30 -10.05
CA LYS A 32 21.45 28.13 -11.22
C LYS A 32 20.67 29.41 -11.53
N LEU A 33 20.09 30.06 -10.52
CA LEU A 33 19.37 31.33 -10.66
C LEU A 33 20.25 32.44 -11.24
N GLU A 34 21.51 32.52 -10.81
CA GLU A 34 22.47 33.51 -11.29
C GLU A 34 22.88 33.24 -12.74
N ARG A 35 23.03 31.97 -13.14
CA ARG A 35 23.47 31.59 -14.48
C ARG A 35 22.34 31.64 -15.51
N ASP A 36 21.23 30.97 -15.23
CA ASP A 36 20.04 30.96 -16.07
C ASP A 36 18.81 30.54 -15.23
N PRO A 37 17.90 31.48 -14.91
CA PRO A 37 16.75 31.19 -14.07
C PRO A 37 15.80 30.17 -14.69
N LEU A 38 15.78 30.00 -16.01
CA LEU A 38 14.94 29.02 -16.69
C LEU A 38 15.41 27.58 -16.44
N THR A 39 16.62 27.38 -15.90
CA THR A 39 17.15 26.04 -15.59
C THR A 39 16.63 25.46 -14.27
N ILE A 40 15.95 26.27 -13.45
CA ILE A 40 15.34 25.82 -12.19
C ILE A 40 14.17 24.87 -12.47
N THR A 41 14.19 23.71 -11.80
CA THR A 41 13.19 22.64 -11.95
C THR A 41 12.45 22.35 -10.64
N THR A 42 11.32 21.64 -10.72
CA THR A 42 10.56 21.21 -9.53
C THR A 42 11.35 20.21 -8.67
N ASP A 43 12.30 19.46 -9.25
CA ASP A 43 13.19 18.57 -8.48
C ASP A 43 14.14 19.38 -7.59
N ASP A 44 14.57 20.57 -8.01
CA ASP A 44 15.39 21.47 -7.20
C ASP A 44 14.63 21.93 -5.94
N ALA A 45 13.35 22.30 -6.10
CA ALA A 45 12.48 22.64 -4.97
C ALA A 45 12.26 21.44 -4.03
N ARG A 46 12.04 20.24 -4.57
CA ARG A 46 11.87 19.02 -3.77
C ARG A 46 13.12 18.71 -2.95
N ARG A 47 14.31 18.82 -3.53
CA ARG A 47 15.58 18.61 -2.81
C ARG A 47 15.77 19.58 -1.66
N LEU A 48 15.37 20.85 -1.84
CA LEU A 48 15.35 21.81 -0.73
C LEU A 48 14.37 21.39 0.38
N HIS A 49 13.21 20.87 -0.01
CA HIS A 49 12.18 20.41 0.93
C HIS A 49 12.60 19.16 1.73
N GLU A 50 13.40 18.26 1.15
CA GLU A 50 13.89 17.04 1.82
C GLU A 50 14.81 17.35 3.02
N HIS A 51 15.49 18.50 3.01
CA HIS A 51 16.43 18.93 4.05
C HIS A 51 15.92 20.10 4.90
N PHE A 52 14.65 20.46 4.76
CA PHE A 52 14.03 21.59 5.42
C PHE A 52 13.63 21.28 6.88
N ASP A 53 13.93 22.21 7.80
CA ASP A 53 13.35 22.22 9.15
C ASP A 53 12.08 23.08 9.17
N ALA A 54 10.93 22.45 9.43
CA ALA A 54 9.60 23.07 9.46
C ALA A 54 9.47 24.31 10.35
N LYS A 55 10.42 24.55 11.25
CA LYS A 55 10.40 25.71 12.16
C LYS A 55 10.94 26.99 11.55
N ASP A 56 11.71 26.92 10.46
CA ASP A 56 12.28 28.12 9.83
C ASP A 56 11.35 28.68 8.75
N GLU A 57 10.57 29.69 9.12
CA GLU A 57 9.66 30.39 8.20
C GLU A 57 10.39 31.00 7.00
N ARG A 58 11.65 31.42 7.17
CA ARG A 58 12.43 31.99 6.07
C ARG A 58 12.73 30.95 5.01
N SER A 59 13.18 29.77 5.43
CA SER A 59 13.46 28.66 4.52
C SER A 59 12.19 28.16 3.82
N ALA A 60 11.04 28.13 4.52
CA ALA A 60 9.75 27.81 3.90
C ALA A 60 9.38 28.78 2.76
N ARG A 61 9.56 30.10 2.99
CA ARG A 61 9.29 31.12 1.96
C ARG A 61 10.22 30.97 0.76
N ILE A 62 11.50 30.64 0.99
CA ILE A 62 12.47 30.41 -0.09
C ILE A 62 12.04 29.19 -0.93
N ILE A 63 11.70 28.07 -0.29
CA ILE A 63 11.24 26.86 -0.99
C ILE A 63 10.00 27.16 -1.83
N SER A 64 9.01 27.85 -1.25
CA SER A 64 7.78 28.23 -1.96
C SER A 64 8.06 29.14 -3.15
N ALA A 65 9.00 30.08 -3.04
CA ALA A 65 9.40 30.93 -4.16
C ALA A 65 10.11 30.15 -5.28
N VAL A 66 10.99 29.21 -4.92
CA VAL A 66 11.68 28.34 -5.89
C VAL A 66 10.69 27.42 -6.60
N GLU A 67 9.71 26.88 -5.88
CA GLU A 67 8.65 26.05 -6.46
C GLU A 67 7.76 26.85 -7.42
N ALA A 68 7.31 28.05 -7.04
CA ALA A 68 6.51 28.92 -7.90
C ALA A 68 7.28 29.30 -9.17
N LEU A 69 8.58 29.59 -9.06
CA LEU A 69 9.42 29.87 -10.21
C LEU A 69 9.60 28.65 -11.12
N ALA A 70 9.81 27.46 -10.54
CA ALA A 70 9.94 26.22 -11.29
C ALA A 70 8.69 25.91 -12.12
N LEU A 71 7.50 26.15 -11.56
CA LEU A 71 6.22 25.99 -12.28
C LEU A 71 6.09 27.01 -13.41
N ALA A 72 6.35 28.29 -13.14
CA ALA A 72 6.33 29.32 -14.18
C ALA A 72 7.31 29.03 -15.33
N ASN A 73 8.49 28.47 -15.02
CA ASN A 73 9.45 28.06 -16.02
C ASN A 73 8.94 26.90 -16.88
N GLN A 74 8.18 25.96 -16.32
CA GLN A 74 7.57 24.87 -17.09
C GLN A 74 6.58 25.44 -18.10
N ASP A 75 5.71 26.37 -17.69
CA ASP A 75 4.74 27.02 -18.57
C ASP A 75 5.43 27.74 -19.73
N LEU A 76 6.50 28.49 -19.44
CA LEU A 76 7.28 29.20 -20.47
C LEU A 76 7.99 28.26 -21.46
N ARG A 77 8.38 27.06 -21.03
CA ARG A 77 8.97 26.06 -21.94
C ARG A 77 7.91 25.45 -22.84
N ILE A 78 6.72 25.20 -22.31
CA ILE A 78 5.55 24.74 -23.09
C ILE A 78 5.20 25.76 -24.18
N GLU A 79 5.13 27.05 -23.83
CA GLU A 79 4.84 28.12 -24.80
C GLU A 79 5.90 28.23 -25.92
N LYS A 80 7.17 27.92 -25.61
CA LYS A 80 8.26 27.93 -26.60
C LYS A 80 8.29 26.68 -27.48
N GLY A 81 7.36 25.75 -27.31
CA GLY A 81 7.29 24.52 -28.09
C GLY A 81 8.35 23.47 -27.69
N GLU A 82 9.02 23.65 -26.54
CA GLU A 82 9.78 22.55 -25.94
C GLU A 82 8.78 21.55 -25.34
N MET A 83 8.36 20.59 -26.17
CA MET A 83 7.53 19.47 -25.73
C MET A 83 8.22 18.78 -24.54
N PRO A 84 7.55 18.65 -23.37
CA PRO A 84 8.06 17.88 -22.25
C PRO A 84 8.46 16.50 -22.74
N THR A 85 9.72 16.14 -22.59
CA THR A 85 10.21 14.84 -23.04
C THR A 85 9.53 13.77 -22.19
N LEU A 86 8.66 12.95 -22.80
CA LEU A 86 8.03 11.81 -22.15
C LEU A 86 9.11 10.98 -21.43
N GLY A 87 9.05 10.92 -20.10
CA GLY A 87 10.00 10.16 -19.29
C GLY A 87 10.90 10.97 -18.36
N GLN A 88 10.74 12.30 -18.26
CA GLN A 88 11.37 13.01 -17.14
C GLN A 88 10.75 12.57 -15.80
N PRO A 89 11.58 12.27 -14.78
CA PRO A 89 11.17 11.79 -13.46
C PRO A 89 10.65 12.97 -12.62
N GLY A 90 9.56 13.57 -13.06
CA GLY A 90 8.84 14.62 -12.35
C GLY A 90 7.36 14.35 -12.45
N HIS A 91 6.90 13.31 -11.74
CA HIS A 91 5.49 13.00 -11.45
C HIS A 91 4.47 13.51 -12.47
N ALA A 92 4.59 13.13 -13.75
CA ALA A 92 3.40 13.08 -14.58
C ALA A 92 2.47 12.12 -13.83
N SER A 93 1.42 12.67 -13.23
CA SER A 93 0.44 11.87 -12.53
C SER A 93 0.06 10.74 -13.48
N LEU A 94 0.02 9.51 -12.99
CA LEU A 94 -0.35 8.36 -13.80
C LEU A 94 -1.67 8.59 -14.54
N LEU A 95 -2.55 9.43 -13.97
CA LEU A 95 -3.76 9.93 -14.60
C LEU A 95 -3.47 10.77 -15.85
N THR A 96 -2.56 11.74 -15.77
CA THR A 96 -2.12 12.57 -16.90
C THR A 96 -1.54 11.72 -18.02
N VAL A 97 -0.71 10.71 -17.69
CA VAL A 97 -0.19 9.78 -18.70
C VAL A 97 -1.31 9.00 -19.39
N VAL A 98 -2.36 8.61 -18.65
CA VAL A 98 -3.52 7.91 -19.20
C VAL A 98 -4.36 8.84 -20.08
N GLU A 99 -4.60 10.09 -19.67
CA GLU A 99 -5.31 11.11 -20.45
C GLU A 99 -4.56 11.46 -21.75
N ASP A 100 -3.25 11.63 -21.69
CA ASP A 100 -2.40 11.86 -22.86
C ASP A 100 -2.43 10.67 -23.82
N LEU A 101 -2.38 9.44 -23.30
CA LEU A 101 -2.49 8.23 -24.11
C LEU A 101 -3.86 8.13 -24.78
N LEU A 102 -4.93 8.47 -24.05
CA LEU A 102 -6.30 8.47 -24.57
C LEU A 102 -6.45 9.50 -25.70
N ALA A 103 -5.98 10.73 -25.48
CA ALA A 103 -6.00 11.78 -26.49
C ALA A 103 -5.18 11.40 -27.74
N ALA A 104 -4.03 10.76 -27.57
CA ALA A 104 -3.20 10.28 -28.69
C ALA A 104 -3.89 9.16 -29.49
N VAL A 105 -4.56 8.24 -28.80
CA VAL A 105 -5.36 7.15 -29.42
C VAL A 105 -6.56 7.71 -30.18
N ASP A 106 -7.27 8.70 -29.62
CA ASP A 106 -8.42 9.34 -30.27
C ASP A 106 -8.02 10.16 -31.49
N ALA A 107 -6.85 10.82 -31.45
CA ALA A 107 -6.34 11.62 -32.56
C ALA A 107 -5.87 10.76 -33.75
N ASN A 108 -5.26 9.60 -33.50
CA ASN A 108 -4.71 8.72 -34.54
C ASN A 108 -5.04 7.25 -34.24
N PRO A 109 -6.29 6.80 -34.46
CA PRO A 109 -6.69 5.43 -34.14
C PRO A 109 -5.97 4.39 -35.01
N GLU A 110 -5.49 4.78 -36.18
CA GLU A 110 -4.82 3.89 -37.13
C GLU A 110 -3.37 3.55 -36.73
N ASP A 111 -2.76 4.39 -35.88
CA ASP A 111 -1.41 4.19 -35.36
C ASP A 111 -1.39 3.30 -34.09
N VAL A 112 -2.56 2.83 -33.63
CA VAL A 112 -2.67 1.97 -32.46
C VAL A 112 -2.22 0.55 -32.81
N THR A 113 -0.91 0.34 -32.71
CA THR A 113 -0.32 -0.99 -32.86
C THR A 113 -0.62 -1.88 -31.66
N THR A 114 -0.52 -3.20 -31.84
CA THR A 114 -0.70 -4.19 -30.77
C THR A 114 0.28 -3.99 -29.60
N GLU A 115 1.46 -3.42 -29.85
CA GLU A 115 2.43 -3.09 -28.82
C GLU A 115 1.99 -1.92 -27.94
N VAL A 116 1.35 -0.89 -28.52
CA VAL A 116 0.72 0.20 -27.76
C VAL A 116 -0.39 -0.35 -26.86
N LEU A 117 -1.26 -1.22 -27.39
CA LEU A 117 -2.30 -1.90 -26.61
C LEU A 117 -1.74 -2.71 -25.43
N LYS A 118 -0.67 -3.49 -25.64
CA LYS A 118 0.01 -4.24 -24.56
C LYS A 118 0.61 -3.30 -23.51
N LEU A 119 1.20 -2.19 -23.94
CA LEU A 119 1.76 -1.19 -23.03
C LEU A 119 0.67 -0.54 -22.18
N THR A 120 -0.44 -0.13 -22.80
CA THR A 120 -1.62 0.41 -22.11
C THR A 120 -2.18 -0.59 -21.11
N GLN A 121 -2.35 -1.86 -21.51
CA GLN A 121 -2.84 -2.91 -20.61
C GLN A 121 -1.88 -3.14 -19.42
N THR A 122 -0.57 -3.09 -19.66
CA THR A 122 0.45 -3.22 -18.61
C THR A 122 0.38 -2.02 -17.65
N ALA A 123 0.21 -0.81 -18.17
CA ALA A 123 0.04 0.40 -17.37
C ALA A 123 -1.23 0.31 -16.51
N VAL A 124 -2.39 0.01 -17.11
CA VAL A 124 -3.66 -0.18 -16.40
C VAL A 124 -3.56 -1.27 -15.34
N SER A 125 -2.88 -2.39 -15.62
CA SER A 125 -2.67 -3.46 -14.63
C SER A 125 -1.83 -2.98 -13.44
N LYS A 126 -0.82 -2.14 -13.67
CA LYS A 126 -0.04 -1.50 -12.60
C LYS A 126 -0.88 -0.48 -11.85
N CYS A 127 -1.72 0.31 -12.54
CA CYS A 127 -2.68 1.22 -11.91
C CYS A 127 -3.62 0.47 -10.97
N GLN A 128 -4.27 -0.60 -11.45
CA GLN A 128 -5.20 -1.40 -10.65
C GLN A 128 -4.55 -2.01 -9.41
N LYS A 129 -3.28 -2.44 -9.52
CA LYS A 129 -2.49 -2.89 -8.36
C LYS A 129 -2.15 -1.77 -7.39
N ALA A 130 -1.78 -0.58 -7.90
CA ALA A 130 -1.39 0.57 -7.08
C ALA A 130 -2.58 1.22 -6.37
N ILE A 131 -3.73 1.32 -7.04
CA ILE A 131 -4.99 1.85 -6.48
C ILE A 131 -5.61 0.84 -5.51
N GLY A 132 -5.16 -0.41 -5.52
CA GLY A 132 -5.74 -1.48 -4.71
C GLY A 132 -7.11 -1.94 -5.21
N THR A 133 -7.56 -1.47 -6.38
CA THR A 133 -8.82 -1.89 -7.03
C THR A 133 -8.74 -3.28 -7.65
N SER A 134 -7.56 -3.90 -7.70
CA SER A 134 -7.47 -5.35 -7.94
C SER A 134 -8.08 -6.19 -6.80
N LYS A 135 -8.44 -5.56 -5.67
CA LYS A 135 -9.39 -6.12 -4.71
C LYS A 135 -10.79 -5.74 -5.15
N ALA A 136 -11.29 -6.39 -6.19
CA ALA A 136 -12.74 -6.49 -6.32
C ALA A 136 -13.20 -7.21 -5.04
N THR A 137 -13.73 -6.46 -4.08
CA THR A 137 -14.46 -7.02 -2.94
C THR A 137 -15.48 -7.95 -3.55
N HIS A 138 -15.23 -9.25 -3.49
CA HIS A 138 -16.15 -10.25 -4.00
C HIS A 138 -17.36 -10.23 -3.07
N PRO A 139 -18.47 -9.55 -3.42
CA PRO A 139 -19.57 -9.35 -2.48
C PRO A 139 -20.20 -10.69 -2.07
N GLU A 140 -20.07 -11.70 -2.94
CA GLU A 140 -20.43 -13.09 -2.70
C GLU A 140 -19.58 -13.80 -1.63
N LEU A 141 -18.31 -13.42 -1.47
CA LEU A 141 -17.42 -13.99 -0.45
C LEU A 141 -17.59 -13.27 0.89
N GLU A 142 -18.00 -12.01 0.88
CA GLU A 142 -18.24 -11.23 2.09
C GLU A 142 -19.43 -11.76 2.88
N ALA A 143 -20.52 -12.15 2.20
CA ALA A 143 -21.66 -12.81 2.85
C ALA A 143 -21.25 -14.13 3.54
N LYS A 144 -20.41 -14.94 2.89
CA LYS A 144 -19.88 -16.20 3.46
C LYS A 144 -18.92 -15.95 4.63
N LEU A 145 -18.08 -14.92 4.52
CA LEU A 145 -17.17 -14.52 5.60
C LEU A 145 -17.97 -14.09 6.85
N GLN A 146 -19.04 -13.32 6.66
CA GLN A 146 -19.91 -12.89 7.75
C GLN A 146 -20.64 -14.06 8.42
N GLU A 147 -21.11 -15.04 7.64
CA GLU A 147 -21.73 -16.26 8.16
C GLU A 147 -20.74 -17.08 9.02
N GLU A 148 -19.51 -17.27 8.54
CA GLU A 148 -18.46 -17.97 9.30
C GLU A 148 -18.02 -17.17 10.53
N PHE A 149 -17.97 -15.84 10.48
CA PHE A 149 -17.74 -15.01 11.67
C PHE A 149 -18.81 -15.23 12.75
N ALA A 150 -20.10 -15.20 12.38
CA ALA A 150 -21.19 -15.46 13.33
C ALA A 150 -21.11 -16.85 13.98
N LYS A 151 -20.59 -17.85 13.27
CA LYS A 151 -20.42 -19.22 13.77
C LYS A 151 -19.19 -19.38 14.67
N ILE A 152 -18.10 -18.67 14.36
CA ILE A 152 -16.81 -18.79 15.07
C ILE A 152 -16.74 -17.87 16.30
N GLU A 153 -17.41 -16.71 16.28
CA GLU A 153 -17.43 -15.75 17.39
C GLU A 153 -17.72 -16.39 18.77
N PRO A 154 -18.81 -17.14 18.98
CA PRO A 154 -19.06 -17.78 20.28
C PRO A 154 -18.03 -18.86 20.63
N LYS A 155 -17.41 -19.53 19.63
CA LYS A 155 -16.37 -20.53 19.86
C LYS A 155 -15.04 -19.90 20.28
N VAL A 156 -14.74 -18.71 19.76
CA VAL A 156 -13.57 -17.91 20.15
C VAL A 156 -13.69 -17.51 21.60
N GLU A 157 -14.84 -16.99 22.03
CA GLU A 157 -15.10 -16.61 23.42
C GLU A 157 -14.97 -17.80 24.39
N GLN A 158 -15.49 -18.96 23.99
CA GLN A 158 -15.38 -20.20 24.76
C GLN A 158 -13.98 -20.84 24.69
N GLY A 159 -13.12 -20.41 23.76
CA GLY A 159 -11.82 -21.00 23.53
C GLY A 159 -11.86 -22.41 22.91
N THR A 160 -12.95 -22.77 22.23
CA THR A 160 -13.22 -24.11 21.69
C THR A 160 -12.92 -24.26 20.19
N VAL A 161 -12.48 -23.18 19.53
CA VAL A 161 -12.15 -23.13 18.10
C VAL A 161 -11.19 -24.26 17.71
N THR A 162 -11.46 -24.92 16.57
CA THR A 162 -10.56 -25.91 15.99
C THR A 162 -9.58 -25.28 15.01
N ARG A 163 -8.49 -25.98 14.69
CA ARG A 163 -7.46 -25.47 13.77
C ARG A 163 -8.02 -25.28 12.36
N GLU A 164 -8.84 -26.21 11.91
CA GLU A 164 -9.48 -26.20 10.60
C GLU A 164 -10.41 -24.99 10.44
N GLU A 165 -11.14 -24.63 11.50
CA GLU A 165 -12.00 -23.45 11.54
C GLU A 165 -11.20 -22.15 11.45
N ALA A 166 -10.12 -22.04 12.21
CA ALA A 166 -9.24 -20.86 12.17
C ALA A 166 -8.53 -20.70 10.82
N ASP A 167 -8.05 -21.79 10.23
CA ASP A 167 -7.38 -21.80 8.91
C ASP A 167 -8.39 -21.52 7.77
N HIS A 168 -9.62 -22.04 7.88
CA HIS A 168 -10.70 -21.75 6.94
C HIS A 168 -11.07 -20.27 6.95
N LEU A 169 -11.25 -19.70 8.15
CA LEU A 169 -11.60 -18.29 8.31
C LEU A 169 -10.49 -17.37 7.80
N HIS A 170 -9.22 -17.70 8.07
CA HIS A 170 -8.07 -16.98 7.52
C HIS A 170 -8.04 -17.02 5.99
N SER A 171 -8.32 -18.20 5.41
CA SER A 171 -8.36 -18.37 3.96
C SER A 171 -9.50 -17.60 3.29
N LEU A 172 -10.64 -17.42 3.97
CA LEU A 172 -11.75 -16.60 3.50
C LEU A 172 -11.40 -15.11 3.59
N GLU A 173 -10.94 -14.64 4.75
CA GLU A 173 -10.58 -13.23 4.95
C GLU A 173 -9.43 -12.80 4.03
N ALA A 174 -8.41 -13.65 3.83
CA ALA A 174 -7.33 -13.38 2.90
C ALA A 174 -7.81 -13.31 1.45
N ARG A 175 -8.87 -14.03 1.07
CA ARG A 175 -9.48 -13.94 -0.27
C ARG A 175 -10.37 -12.71 -0.42
N THR A 176 -11.14 -12.36 0.61
CA THR A 176 -12.07 -11.23 0.57
C THR A 176 -11.32 -9.90 0.69
N HIS A 177 -10.39 -9.78 1.63
CA HIS A 177 -9.72 -8.52 1.95
C HIS A 177 -8.24 -8.49 1.51
N GLY A 178 -7.64 -9.62 1.13
CA GLY A 178 -6.21 -9.69 0.76
C GLY A 178 -5.25 -9.58 1.94
N HIS A 179 -5.77 -9.49 3.16
CA HIS A 179 -4.99 -9.37 4.40
C HIS A 179 -5.87 -9.75 5.59
N THR A 180 -5.24 -10.13 6.69
CA THR A 180 -5.90 -10.39 7.97
C THR A 180 -5.78 -9.17 8.86
N GLU A 181 -6.89 -8.69 9.41
CA GLU A 181 -6.88 -7.56 10.32
C GLU A 181 -6.17 -7.93 11.64
N LYS A 182 -5.22 -7.09 12.06
CA LYS A 182 -4.51 -7.28 13.32
C LYS A 182 -5.48 -7.10 14.48
N GLY A 183 -5.71 -8.17 15.24
CA GLY A 183 -6.67 -8.17 16.34
C GLY A 183 -8.12 -8.43 15.91
N GLY A 184 -8.37 -8.68 14.61
CA GLY A 184 -9.67 -9.14 14.14
C GLY A 184 -10.00 -10.57 14.58
N LEU A 185 -11.24 -11.01 14.34
CA LEU A 185 -11.75 -12.30 14.81
C LEU A 185 -10.85 -13.48 14.40
N THR A 186 -10.35 -13.47 13.15
CA THR A 186 -9.40 -14.48 12.64
C THR A 186 -8.08 -14.51 13.40
N SER A 187 -7.49 -13.35 13.67
CA SER A 187 -6.25 -13.25 14.46
C SER A 187 -6.47 -13.81 15.87
N ILE A 188 -7.62 -13.53 16.47
CA ILE A 188 -7.99 -14.05 17.81
C ILE A 188 -8.21 -15.56 17.74
N ALA A 189 -8.92 -16.07 16.74
CA ALA A 189 -9.16 -17.50 16.53
C ALA A 189 -7.85 -18.28 16.40
N GLN A 190 -6.90 -17.81 15.56
CA GLN A 190 -5.57 -18.41 15.44
C GLN A 190 -4.80 -18.38 16.77
N SER A 191 -4.88 -17.27 17.52
CA SER A 191 -4.24 -17.16 18.84
C SER A 191 -4.84 -18.14 19.86
N VAL A 192 -6.16 -18.37 19.83
CA VAL A 192 -6.85 -19.34 20.69
C VAL A 192 -6.37 -20.76 20.38
N VAL A 193 -6.33 -21.14 19.10
CA VAL A 193 -5.82 -22.44 18.64
C VAL A 193 -4.37 -22.63 19.08
N ALA A 194 -3.49 -21.66 18.79
CA ALA A 194 -2.08 -21.73 19.16
C ALA A 194 -1.85 -21.78 20.68
N LYS A 195 -2.73 -21.16 21.48
CA LYS A 195 -2.70 -21.26 22.95
C LYS A 195 -3.14 -22.65 23.43
N ARG A 196 -4.14 -23.25 22.77
CA ARG A 196 -4.63 -24.59 23.08
C ARG A 196 -3.60 -25.67 22.72
N GLU A 197 -3.02 -25.62 21.52
CA GLU A 197 -1.98 -26.55 21.07
C GLU A 197 -0.81 -26.58 22.07
N ARG A 198 -0.36 -25.40 22.52
CA ARG A 198 0.67 -25.30 23.56
C ARG A 198 0.26 -26.04 24.85
N LYS A 199 -0.95 -25.83 25.35
CA LYS A 199 -1.42 -26.50 26.59
C LYS A 199 -1.48 -28.02 26.45
N VAL A 200 -1.90 -28.53 25.30
CA VAL A 200 -1.97 -29.98 25.05
C VAL A 200 -0.57 -30.58 25.09
N SER A 201 0.43 -29.94 24.46
CA SER A 201 1.81 -30.43 24.47
C SER A 201 2.48 -30.43 25.86
N PHE A 202 2.08 -29.54 26.77
CA PHE A 202 2.63 -29.51 28.14
C PHE A 202 2.00 -30.55 29.08
N SER A 203 0.80 -31.04 28.79
CA SER A 203 0.09 -31.97 29.69
C SER A 203 0.55 -33.43 29.54
N GLU A 204 1.27 -33.78 28.49
CA GLU A 204 1.62 -35.18 28.17
C GLU A 204 2.96 -35.62 28.79
N GLY A 205 3.70 -34.71 29.44
CA GLY A 205 5.02 -34.97 30.01
C GLY A 205 5.07 -35.38 31.48
N SER A 206 3.95 -35.40 32.23
CA SER A 206 3.98 -35.48 33.70
C SER A 206 3.33 -36.72 34.31
N ASN A 207 3.42 -37.88 33.67
CA ASN A 207 3.14 -39.18 34.32
C ASN A 207 4.14 -40.25 33.86
N LYS A 208 5.38 -40.18 34.35
CA LYS A 208 6.24 -41.37 34.45
C LYS A 208 6.20 -41.92 35.88
N VAL A 209 5.12 -42.63 36.20
CA VAL A 209 5.16 -43.67 37.23
C VAL A 209 5.34 -44.99 36.48
N GLY A 210 6.49 -45.64 36.71
CA GLY A 210 6.95 -46.77 35.92
C GLY A 210 6.13 -48.04 36.07
N LEU A 211 6.08 -48.84 35.00
CA LEU A 211 6.01 -50.30 34.99
C LEU A 211 6.24 -50.80 33.54
N PRO A 212 6.56 -52.08 33.28
CA PRO A 212 7.74 -52.46 32.53
C PRO A 212 7.47 -52.72 31.05
N THR A 213 8.51 -52.47 30.28
CA THR A 213 8.84 -53.02 28.97
C THR A 213 8.29 -54.42 28.72
N VAL A 214 7.37 -54.54 27.77
CA VAL A 214 7.19 -55.75 26.97
C VAL A 214 7.50 -55.36 25.53
N GLU A 215 8.62 -55.87 25.03
CA GLU A 215 9.04 -55.77 23.65
C GLU A 215 8.01 -56.45 22.75
N ILE A 216 7.48 -55.71 21.76
CA ILE A 216 6.75 -56.30 20.63
C ILE A 216 7.51 -55.89 19.36
N PRO A 217 7.95 -56.85 18.51
CA PRO A 217 8.79 -56.56 17.36
C PRO A 217 8.00 -55.88 16.22
N ASN A 218 8.57 -54.79 15.73
CA ASN A 218 8.64 -54.34 14.34
C ASN A 218 7.72 -55.04 13.33
N HIS A 219 6.66 -54.37 12.91
CA HIS A 219 6.15 -54.54 11.55
C HIS A 219 6.11 -53.20 10.81
N LEU A 220 7.06 -53.13 9.89
CA LEU A 220 7.29 -52.17 8.83
C LEU A 220 6.00 -51.84 8.06
N HIS A 221 5.53 -50.59 8.13
CA HIS A 221 4.72 -50.00 7.06
C HIS A 221 5.36 -48.69 6.60
N SER A 222 6.02 -48.80 5.46
CA SER A 222 6.51 -47.72 4.62
C SER A 222 5.33 -46.84 4.21
N VAL A 223 5.24 -45.64 4.79
CA VAL A 223 4.41 -44.57 4.24
C VAL A 223 5.35 -43.49 3.70
N LYS A 224 5.35 -43.44 2.38
CA LYS A 224 6.13 -42.57 1.51
C LYS A 224 5.87 -41.10 1.88
N ALA A 225 6.87 -40.45 2.47
CA ALA A 225 6.87 -39.01 2.68
C ALA A 225 6.99 -38.31 1.30
N CYS A 226 5.93 -37.62 0.88
CA CYS A 226 6.03 -36.62 -0.18
C CYS A 226 6.58 -35.35 0.44
N ALA A 227 7.89 -35.12 0.24
CA ALA A 227 8.51 -33.82 0.46
C ALA A 227 7.89 -32.80 -0.50
N HIS A 228 7.32 -31.73 0.06
CA HIS A 228 7.18 -30.46 -0.64
C HIS A 228 8.04 -29.46 0.10
N ASP A 229 9.28 -29.32 -0.39
CA ASP A 229 10.16 -28.21 -0.07
C ASP A 229 9.56 -26.92 -0.63
N HIS A 230 9.01 -26.09 0.25
CA HIS A 230 8.87 -24.65 0.01
C HIS A 230 9.62 -23.90 1.11
N ASP A 231 10.94 -23.89 0.96
CA ASP A 231 11.82 -22.96 1.65
C ASP A 231 11.73 -21.57 1.01
N HIS A 232 10.88 -20.71 1.58
CA HIS A 232 11.02 -19.26 1.47
C HIS A 232 10.78 -18.61 2.84
N THR A 233 11.60 -18.98 3.82
CA THR A 233 11.73 -18.15 5.04
C THR A 233 12.79 -17.07 4.82
N LYS A 234 12.34 -15.90 4.33
CA LYS A 234 13.13 -14.66 4.47
C LYS A 234 13.23 -14.35 5.96
N LYS A 235 14.39 -14.70 6.52
CA LYS A 235 14.83 -14.41 7.89
C LYS A 235 14.96 -12.89 8.06
N VAL A 236 13.88 -12.22 8.44
CA VAL A 236 13.93 -10.83 8.92
C VAL A 236 14.47 -10.89 10.35
N ALA A 237 15.73 -10.49 10.52
CA ALA A 237 16.34 -10.29 11.81
C ALA A 237 15.63 -9.14 12.52
N ILE A 238 14.71 -9.46 13.43
CA ILE A 238 14.14 -8.51 14.38
C ILE A 238 15.17 -8.37 15.50
N THR A 239 15.87 -7.24 15.51
CA THR A 239 16.71 -6.82 16.63
C THR A 239 15.81 -6.45 17.82
N PRO A 240 16.13 -6.90 19.05
CA PRO A 240 15.39 -6.51 20.24
C PRO A 240 15.68 -5.05 20.58
N SER A 241 14.70 -4.17 20.34
CA SER A 241 14.76 -2.76 20.74
C SER A 241 14.56 -2.63 22.24
N ALA A 242 15.44 -1.86 22.86
CA ALA A 242 15.64 -1.75 24.29
C ALA A 242 14.41 -1.25 25.05
N ALA A 243 14.20 -1.85 26.22
CA ALA A 243 13.24 -1.45 27.23
C ALA A 243 13.53 -0.02 27.73
N GLY A 244 12.71 0.94 27.32
CA GLY A 244 12.65 2.27 27.92
C GLY A 244 11.73 2.27 29.13
N LYS A 245 12.32 2.28 30.33
CA LYS A 245 11.67 2.73 31.57
C LYS A 245 11.15 4.15 31.35
N ARG A 246 9.85 4.38 31.55
CA ARG A 246 9.31 5.71 31.85
C ARG A 246 8.56 5.65 33.19
N GLU A 247 9.27 6.10 34.22
CA GLU A 247 8.70 6.82 35.37
C GLU A 247 7.76 7.92 34.81
N GLY A 248 6.55 8.12 35.33
CA GLY A 248 6.30 8.55 36.69
C GLY A 248 6.23 10.08 36.72
N GLN A 249 5.08 10.63 37.15
CA GLN A 249 4.79 12.05 37.44
C GLN A 249 4.23 12.90 36.29
N ASN A 250 2.91 13.14 36.31
CA ASN A 250 2.36 14.43 36.72
C ASN A 250 0.83 14.36 36.76
N LYS A 251 0.30 14.41 37.98
CA LYS A 251 -1.03 14.91 38.27
C LYS A 251 -0.87 16.43 38.37
N ASP A 252 -1.77 17.19 37.73
CA ASP A 252 -2.30 18.50 38.17
C ASP A 252 -2.77 19.31 36.95
N GLY A 253 -3.99 19.87 37.06
CA GLY A 253 -4.38 21.08 36.34
C GLY A 253 -5.18 20.91 35.04
N LEU A 254 -6.44 20.50 35.15
CA LEU A 254 -7.48 20.81 34.14
C LEU A 254 -8.01 22.23 34.39
N PRO A 255 -7.86 23.22 33.48
CA PRO A 255 -8.73 24.37 33.47
C PRO A 255 -10.01 24.06 32.69
N ALA A 256 -11.13 24.45 33.31
CA ALA A 256 -12.46 24.40 32.73
C ALA A 256 -12.51 25.16 31.40
N ILE A 257 -12.97 24.48 30.35
CA ILE A 257 -13.31 25.12 29.07
C ILE A 257 -14.81 25.39 29.10
N GLU A 258 -15.12 26.67 29.05
CA GLU A 258 -16.46 27.26 28.99
C GLU A 258 -17.33 26.64 27.90
N LYS A 259 -18.59 26.43 28.27
CA LYS A 259 -19.69 26.08 27.37
C LYS A 259 -20.00 27.29 26.49
N LEU A 260 -19.55 27.28 25.25
CA LEU A 260 -20.11 28.13 24.20
C LEU A 260 -21.28 27.40 23.53
N THR A 261 -22.48 27.73 24.02
CA THR A 261 -23.76 27.51 23.34
C THR A 261 -23.80 28.38 22.08
N VAL A 262 -23.83 27.76 20.90
CA VAL A 262 -24.17 28.45 19.64
C VAL A 262 -25.50 27.89 19.12
N ASN A 263 -26.51 28.68 19.44
CA ASN A 263 -27.79 28.95 18.78
C ASN A 263 -28.19 28.10 17.55
N ASP A 264 -29.38 27.50 17.71
CA ASP A 264 -30.42 27.27 16.72
C ASP A 264 -30.39 28.23 15.51
N ALA A 265 -30.19 27.67 14.32
CA ALA A 265 -30.62 28.28 13.07
C ALA A 265 -31.50 27.28 12.30
N LYS A 266 -32.81 27.46 12.47
CA LYS A 266 -33.85 26.92 11.58
C LYS A 266 -33.54 27.32 10.14
N ASN A 267 -33.28 26.35 9.26
CA ASN A 267 -33.48 26.55 7.83
C ASN A 267 -34.58 25.61 7.33
N LYS A 268 -35.81 26.14 7.37
CA LYS A 268 -36.96 25.67 6.58
C LYS A 268 -36.86 26.34 5.21
N HIS A 269 -36.75 25.59 4.12
CA HIS A 269 -37.56 25.72 2.88
C HIS A 269 -36.90 25.02 1.68
N GLY A 270 -37.73 24.37 0.86
CA GLY A 270 -37.40 23.89 -0.48
C GLY A 270 -37.87 22.44 -0.69
N LYS A 271 -39.17 22.17 -0.84
CA LYS A 271 -39.84 22.03 -2.17
C LYS A 271 -38.89 21.34 -3.16
N GLY A 272 -38.99 20.03 -3.39
CA GLY A 272 -40.14 19.41 -4.04
C GLY A 272 -40.04 19.69 -5.53
N ASN A 273 -39.33 18.84 -6.27
CA ASN A 273 -39.38 18.83 -7.73
C ASN A 273 -39.59 17.38 -8.21
N SER A 274 -40.86 16.98 -8.20
CA SER A 274 -41.38 15.89 -9.02
C SER A 274 -41.47 16.41 -10.45
N VAL A 275 -40.60 15.93 -11.35
CA VAL A 275 -40.82 16.11 -12.79
C VAL A 275 -41.35 14.80 -13.32
N ALA A 276 -42.58 14.88 -13.78
CA ALA A 276 -43.37 13.83 -14.37
C ALA A 276 -42.83 13.44 -15.76
N ALA A 277 -43.09 12.18 -16.08
CA ALA A 277 -43.42 11.61 -17.38
C ALA A 277 -43.31 12.53 -18.62
N THR A 278 -42.58 12.05 -19.62
CA THR A 278 -43.01 12.19 -21.02
C THR A 278 -42.60 10.91 -21.75
N GLU A 279 -43.55 9.98 -21.84
CA GLU A 279 -43.61 9.01 -22.93
C GLU A 279 -43.71 9.78 -24.24
N MET A 280 -42.76 9.57 -25.16
CA MET A 280 -42.98 9.85 -26.58
C MET A 280 -42.95 8.54 -27.34
N SER A 281 -44.15 7.98 -27.46
CA SER A 281 -44.57 7.11 -28.54
C SER A 281 -44.49 7.88 -29.86
N SER A 282 -43.67 7.41 -30.79
CA SER A 282 -43.91 7.61 -32.22
C SER A 282 -43.30 6.45 -32.99
N GLY A 283 -44.16 5.50 -33.36
CA GLY A 283 -43.89 4.61 -34.47
C GLY A 283 -43.95 5.37 -35.79
N THR A 284 -43.13 4.96 -36.74
CA THR A 284 -43.37 5.15 -38.17
C THR A 284 -42.84 3.92 -38.89
N ALA A 285 -43.78 3.18 -39.47
CA ALA A 285 -43.57 2.22 -40.52
C ALA A 285 -43.32 2.94 -41.85
N VAL A 286 -42.36 2.44 -42.64
CA VAL A 286 -42.25 2.56 -44.11
C VAL A 286 -41.46 1.30 -44.52
N GLU A 287 -42.08 0.22 -44.99
CA GLU A 287 -42.66 -0.03 -46.32
C GLU A 287 -41.61 -0.13 -47.45
N ALA A 288 -41.45 -1.37 -47.94
CA ALA A 288 -41.07 -1.85 -49.27
C ALA A 288 -40.09 -1.05 -50.17
N ASN A 289 -38.96 -1.68 -50.50
CA ASN A 289 -38.75 -2.34 -51.81
C ASN A 289 -37.54 -3.29 -51.75
#